data_AF-A0A1G4J4U9-F1
#
_entry.id   AF-A0A1G4J4U9-F1
#
_cell.length_a   1.000
_cell.length_b   1.000
_cell.length_c   1.000
_cell.angle_alpha   90.00
_cell.angle_beta   90.00
_cell.angle_gamma   90.00
#
_symmetry.space_group_name_H-M   'P 1'
#
loop_
_entity.id
_entity.type
_entity.pdbx_description
1 polymer ?
#
loop_
_entity_poly.entity_id
_entity_poly.type
_entity_poly.pdbx_seq_one_letter_code
_entity_poly.pdbx_strand_id
1 'polypeptide(L)'
;MSLRGSIITTKNAIVTSEKALLLNHGKYLPPVNLVNEYPEEDALRICYRRFVRLTPLVSQRQMVRTTYVHYLRYKFKSENYARKVSVSAVSLPSRQRNILDEVERSLLFCVKAVSDVKKKVENEETTAKEIRIARSVLKNIMTMEFEKMELISKDPKQNHKKFRQSFSYLLPSSRSSPLDLRFSSFKHFDECLILLNETLGTRL
;
A
#
# COMPACT_ATOMS: atom_id res chain seq x y z
N MET A 1 -38.02 -4.39 -9.23
CA MET A 1 -37.49 -5.62 -9.86
C MET A 1 -35.99 -5.69 -9.58
N SER A 2 -35.54 -6.72 -8.86
CA SER A 2 -34.16 -6.84 -8.35
C SER A 2 -33.31 -7.63 -9.35
N LEU A 3 -32.32 -6.97 -9.98
CA LEU A 3 -31.30 -7.59 -10.82
C LEU A 3 -30.31 -8.38 -9.94
N ARG A 4 -30.76 -9.48 -9.34
CA ARG A 4 -29.86 -10.45 -8.70
C ARG A 4 -29.36 -11.42 -9.78
N GLY A 5 -28.07 -11.35 -10.14
CA GLY A 5 -27.37 -12.46 -10.78
C GLY A 5 -26.92 -12.30 -12.24
N SER A 6 -26.77 -11.09 -12.78
CA SER A 6 -26.16 -10.96 -14.12
C SER A 6 -24.66 -11.28 -14.06
N ILE A 7 -24.27 -12.45 -14.58
CA ILE A 7 -22.86 -12.80 -14.80
C ILE A 7 -22.45 -12.23 -16.16
N ILE A 8 -21.53 -11.26 -16.15
CA ILE A 8 -20.98 -10.68 -17.37
C ILE A 8 -19.67 -11.39 -17.68
N THR A 9 -19.64 -12.10 -18.81
CA THR A 9 -18.43 -12.75 -19.29
C THR A 9 -17.78 -11.90 -20.38
N THR A 10 -16.50 -11.59 -20.19
CA THR A 10 -15.68 -10.88 -21.19
C THR A 10 -14.44 -11.72 -21.52
N LYS A 11 -13.72 -11.35 -22.58
CA LYS A 11 -12.45 -12.01 -22.95
C LYS A 11 -11.40 -11.99 -21.84
N ASN A 12 -11.49 -11.05 -20.89
CA ASN A 12 -10.46 -10.84 -19.87
C ASN A 12 -10.91 -11.19 -18.44
N ALA A 13 -12.22 -11.27 -18.20
CA ALA A 13 -12.76 -11.46 -16.86
C ALA A 13 -14.18 -12.02 -16.87
N ILE A 14 -14.53 -12.74 -15.81
CA ILE A 14 -15.89 -13.15 -15.47
C ILE A 14 -16.31 -12.34 -14.25
N VAL A 15 -17.34 -11.51 -14.39
CA VAL A 15 -17.79 -10.59 -13.33
C VAL A 15 -19.16 -11.00 -12.84
N THR A 16 -19.28 -11.22 -11.53
CA THR A 16 -20.54 -11.41 -10.81
C THR A 16 -20.89 -10.14 -10.03
N SER A 17 -22.05 -10.12 -9.37
CA SER A 17 -22.45 -9.00 -8.50
C SER A 17 -21.50 -8.75 -7.33
N GLU A 18 -20.70 -9.75 -6.94
CA GLU A 18 -19.83 -9.69 -5.76
C GLU A 18 -18.34 -9.77 -6.11
N LYS A 19 -17.98 -10.49 -7.18
CA LYS A 19 -16.58 -10.85 -7.48
C LYS A 19 -16.26 -10.74 -8.96
N ALA A 20 -14.99 -10.48 -9.26
CA ALA A 20 -14.46 -10.57 -10.61
C ALA A 20 -13.33 -11.60 -10.65
N LEU A 21 -13.49 -12.63 -11.48
CA LEU A 21 -12.41 -13.56 -11.82
C LEU A 21 -11.64 -12.98 -13.01
N LEU A 22 -10.37 -12.64 -12.81
CA LEU A 22 -9.49 -12.14 -13.86
C LEU A 22 -8.80 -13.31 -14.54
N LEU A 23 -9.02 -13.45 -15.85
CA LEU A 23 -8.49 -14.58 -16.63
C LEU A 23 -6.99 -14.44 -16.91
N ASN A 24 -6.49 -13.21 -17.04
CA ASN A 24 -5.07 -12.91 -17.23
C ASN A 24 -4.48 -12.21 -15.99
N HIS A 25 -3.92 -12.99 -15.07
CA HIS A 25 -3.32 -12.49 -13.83
C HIS A 25 -1.89 -11.94 -14.02
N GLY A 26 -1.21 -12.29 -15.11
CA GLY A 26 0.18 -11.90 -15.38
C GLY A 26 0.40 -10.39 -15.47
N LYS A 27 -0.66 -9.59 -15.69
CA LYS A 27 -0.60 -8.12 -15.73
C LYS A 27 -0.53 -7.46 -14.34
N TYR A 28 -0.74 -8.22 -13.27
CA TYR A 28 -0.77 -7.76 -11.88
C TYR A 28 0.41 -8.26 -11.05
N LEU A 29 0.98 -9.40 -11.39
CA LEU A 29 2.14 -10.01 -10.71
C LEU A 29 3.47 -9.48 -11.26
N PRO A 30 4.55 -9.37 -10.48
CA PRO A 30 5.88 -9.05 -11.04
C PRO A 30 6.29 -10.07 -12.13
N PRO A 31 7.03 -9.67 -13.18
CA PRO A 31 7.69 -10.61 -14.08
C PRO A 31 8.59 -11.57 -13.30
N VAL A 32 8.75 -12.79 -13.82
CA VAL A 32 9.75 -13.73 -13.30
C VAL A 32 11.14 -13.07 -13.44
N ASN A 33 11.98 -13.17 -12.41
CA ASN A 33 13.34 -12.61 -12.39
C ASN A 33 13.46 -11.10 -12.68
N LEU A 34 12.46 -10.31 -12.27
CA LEU A 34 12.42 -8.85 -12.48
C LEU A 34 13.75 -8.14 -12.12
N VAL A 35 14.38 -8.54 -11.02
CA VAL A 35 15.60 -7.93 -10.47
C VAL A 35 16.83 -8.18 -11.36
N ASN A 36 16.89 -9.33 -12.04
CA ASN A 36 18.07 -9.73 -12.83
C ASN A 36 17.92 -9.35 -14.31
N GLU A 37 16.69 -9.27 -14.81
CA GLU A 37 16.43 -9.08 -16.25
C GLU A 37 16.31 -7.60 -16.66
N TYR A 38 15.96 -6.70 -15.73
CA TYR A 38 15.65 -5.31 -16.05
C TYR A 38 16.55 -4.35 -15.25
N PRO A 39 16.95 -3.22 -15.85
CA PRO A 39 17.55 -2.11 -15.09
C PRO A 39 16.60 -1.63 -13.97
N GLU A 40 17.17 -1.16 -12.85
CA GLU A 40 16.41 -0.78 -11.66
C GLU A 40 15.26 0.21 -11.96
N GLU A 41 15.53 1.26 -12.75
CA GLU A 41 14.49 2.24 -13.09
C GLU A 41 13.31 1.64 -13.86
N ASP A 42 13.59 0.75 -14.81
CA ASP A 42 12.56 0.12 -15.62
C ASP A 42 11.78 -0.91 -14.81
N ALA A 43 12.46 -1.66 -13.94
CA ALA A 43 11.81 -2.55 -12.96
C ALA A 43 10.85 -1.76 -12.04
N LEU A 44 11.28 -0.61 -11.52
CA LEU A 44 10.43 0.28 -10.71
C LEU A 44 9.24 0.81 -11.51
N ARG A 45 9.42 1.21 -12.78
CA ARG A 45 8.32 1.65 -13.66
C ARG A 45 7.33 0.51 -13.93
N ILE A 46 7.82 -0.71 -14.13
CA ILE A 46 6.98 -1.91 -14.30
C ILE A 46 6.15 -2.13 -13.04
N CYS A 47 6.77 -2.13 -11.86
CA CYS A 47 6.08 -2.26 -10.58
C CYS A 47 5.04 -1.16 -10.38
N TYR A 48 5.38 0.11 -10.64
CA TYR A 48 4.45 1.23 -10.55
C TYR A 48 3.21 1.03 -11.43
N ARG A 49 3.39 0.64 -12.69
CA ARG A 49 2.28 0.35 -13.61
C ARG A 49 1.40 -0.77 -13.08
N ARG A 50 1.98 -1.81 -12.48
CA ARG A 50 1.23 -2.93 -11.89
C ARG A 50 0.43 -2.50 -10.66
N PHE A 51 1.00 -1.70 -9.77
CA PHE A 51 0.25 -1.09 -8.66
C PHE A 51 -0.93 -0.25 -9.17
N VAL A 52 -0.73 0.60 -10.17
CA VAL A 52 -1.81 1.41 -10.75
C VAL A 52 -2.92 0.53 -11.32
N ARG A 53 -2.60 -0.62 -11.94
CA ARG A 53 -3.61 -1.59 -12.41
C ARG A 53 -4.42 -2.22 -11.29
N LEU A 54 -3.92 -2.27 -10.05
CA LEU A 54 -4.66 -2.77 -8.90
C LEU A 54 -5.73 -1.79 -8.39
N THR A 55 -5.64 -0.50 -8.74
CA THR A 55 -6.60 0.54 -8.32
C THR A 55 -8.08 0.12 -8.35
N PRO A 56 -8.64 -0.42 -9.45
CA PRO A 56 -10.04 -0.86 -9.48
C PRO A 56 -10.37 -1.99 -8.51
N LEU A 57 -9.36 -2.78 -8.08
CA LEU A 57 -9.51 -3.92 -7.18
C LEU A 57 -9.37 -3.53 -5.70
N VAL A 58 -8.72 -2.39 -5.41
CA VAL A 58 -8.52 -1.92 -4.03
C VAL A 58 -9.85 -1.56 -3.36
N SER A 59 -10.76 -0.90 -4.08
CA SER A 59 -12.07 -0.52 -3.53
C SER A 59 -13.06 -0.12 -4.63
N GLN A 60 -14.34 -0.36 -4.37
CA GLN A 60 -15.43 0.17 -5.20
C GLN A 60 -15.63 1.68 -4.98
N ARG A 61 -15.22 2.25 -3.83
CA ARG A 61 -15.40 3.68 -3.54
C ARG A 61 -14.39 4.52 -4.29
N GLN A 62 -14.85 5.51 -5.05
CA GLN A 62 -13.99 6.39 -5.84
C GLN A 62 -12.96 7.14 -4.98
N MET A 63 -13.39 7.64 -3.81
CA MET A 63 -12.52 8.34 -2.87
C MET A 63 -11.30 7.50 -2.46
N VAL A 64 -11.49 6.22 -2.12
CA VAL A 64 -10.40 5.31 -1.74
C VAL A 64 -9.46 5.04 -2.92
N ARG A 65 -9.99 4.89 -4.14
CA ARG A 65 -9.20 4.72 -5.36
C ARG A 65 -8.32 5.93 -5.65
N THR A 66 -8.88 7.14 -5.50
CA THR A 66 -8.13 8.39 -5.63
C THR A 66 -7.01 8.46 -4.60
N THR A 67 -7.29 8.20 -3.31
CA THR A 67 -6.27 8.14 -2.26
C THR A 67 -5.16 7.16 -2.58
N TYR A 68 -5.50 5.96 -3.05
CA TYR A 68 -4.52 4.94 -3.44
C TYR A 68 -3.60 5.42 -4.56
N VAL A 69 -4.13 6.07 -5.61
CA VAL A 69 -3.30 6.60 -6.69
C VAL A 69 -2.39 7.73 -6.21
N HIS A 70 -2.88 8.64 -5.37
CA HIS A 70 -2.06 9.68 -4.77
C HIS A 70 -0.96 9.12 -3.87
N TYR A 71 -1.30 8.09 -3.09
CA TYR A 71 -0.36 7.34 -2.28
C TYR A 71 0.78 6.77 -3.12
N LEU A 72 0.45 6.01 -4.18
CA LEU A 72 1.46 5.45 -5.09
C LEU A 72 2.34 6.52 -5.73
N ARG A 73 1.75 7.64 -6.17
CA ARG A 73 2.51 8.77 -6.73
C ARG A 73 3.49 9.33 -5.71
N TYR A 74 3.06 9.52 -4.47
CA TYR A 74 3.93 9.97 -3.40
C TYR A 74 5.08 8.99 -3.15
N LYS A 75 4.78 7.69 -3.00
CA LYS A 75 5.75 6.62 -2.72
C LYS A 75 6.83 6.52 -3.78
N PHE A 76 6.46 6.54 -5.06
CA PHE A 76 7.41 6.38 -6.17
C PHE A 76 8.12 7.66 -6.58
N LYS A 77 7.47 8.84 -6.45
CA LYS A 77 8.03 10.10 -6.97
C LYS A 77 8.82 10.89 -5.93
N SER A 78 8.40 10.84 -4.67
CA SER A 78 8.82 11.86 -3.69
C SER A 78 9.15 11.33 -2.30
N GLU A 79 8.75 10.11 -1.95
CA GLU A 79 9.01 9.60 -0.60
C GLU A 79 10.50 9.33 -0.40
N ASN A 80 11.09 10.05 0.55
CA ASN A 80 12.39 9.68 1.12
C ASN A 80 12.18 8.78 2.34
N TYR A 81 12.11 7.46 2.09
CA TYR A 81 11.85 6.47 3.15
C TYR A 81 13.00 6.37 4.14
N ALA A 82 14.25 6.46 3.67
CA ALA A 82 15.44 6.46 4.54
C ALA A 82 15.35 7.61 5.57
N ARG A 83 14.94 8.80 5.14
CA ARG A 83 14.69 9.93 6.03
C ARG A 83 13.53 9.69 7.00
N LYS A 84 12.43 9.08 6.54
CA LYS A 84 11.29 8.75 7.41
C LYS A 84 11.73 7.82 8.55
N VAL A 85 12.54 6.81 8.24
CA VAL A 85 13.12 5.89 9.22
C VAL A 85 14.10 6.62 10.14
N SER A 86 15.03 7.42 9.60
CA SER A 86 16.06 8.09 10.41
C SER A 86 15.50 9.11 11.41
N VAL A 87 14.35 9.72 11.10
CA VAL A 87 13.67 10.68 11.97
C VAL A 87 12.79 9.98 13.01
N SER A 88 12.39 8.73 12.75
CA SER A 88 11.57 7.95 13.67
C SER A 88 12.37 7.49 14.89
N ALA A 89 11.66 7.22 15.98
CA ALA A 89 12.27 6.60 17.17
C ALA A 89 12.54 5.10 17.02
N VAL A 90 12.29 4.52 15.84
CA VAL A 90 12.39 3.08 15.60
C VAL A 90 13.84 2.70 15.31
N SER A 91 14.40 1.82 16.14
CA SER A 91 15.71 1.21 15.89
C SER A 91 15.53 -0.01 14.99
N LEU A 92 16.21 0.01 13.83
CA LEU A 92 16.20 -1.11 12.87
C LEU A 92 17.61 -1.69 12.74
N PRO A 93 17.74 -3.01 12.51
CA PRO A 93 19.04 -3.61 12.24
C PRO A 93 19.65 -3.03 10.96
N SER A 94 20.98 -2.87 10.96
CA SER A 94 21.73 -2.43 9.78
C SER A 94 21.77 -3.53 8.72
N ARG A 95 20.72 -3.58 7.89
CA ARG A 95 20.62 -4.50 6.77
C ARG A 95 20.77 -3.73 5.46
N GLN A 96 21.64 -4.18 4.57
CA GLN A 96 21.61 -3.74 3.18
C GLN A 96 20.33 -4.27 2.55
N ARG A 97 19.44 -3.37 2.15
CA ARG A 97 18.17 -3.70 1.53
C ARG A 97 18.20 -3.31 0.06
N ASN A 98 17.81 -4.26 -0.79
CA ASN A 98 17.58 -3.98 -2.20
C ASN A 98 16.17 -3.37 -2.34
N ILE A 99 16.10 -2.14 -2.87
CA ILE A 99 14.84 -1.41 -3.04
C ILE A 99 13.88 -2.19 -3.95
N LEU A 100 14.41 -2.87 -4.98
CA LEU A 100 13.60 -3.66 -5.90
C LEU A 100 12.90 -4.80 -5.19
N ASP A 101 13.61 -5.53 -4.33
CA ASP A 101 13.05 -6.64 -3.55
C ASP A 101 11.93 -6.14 -2.63
N GLU A 102 12.13 -4.99 -1.98
CA GLU A 102 11.11 -4.39 -1.10
C GLU A 102 9.86 -3.99 -1.89
N VAL A 103 10.03 -3.39 -3.06
CA VAL A 103 8.94 -2.95 -3.94
C VAL A 103 8.19 -4.15 -4.51
N GLU A 104 8.90 -5.19 -4.93
CA GLU A 104 8.31 -6.44 -5.43
C GLU A 104 7.45 -7.11 -4.34
N ARG A 105 8.00 -7.27 -3.13
CA ARG A 105 7.26 -7.81 -1.98
C ARG A 105 6.04 -6.96 -1.63
N SER A 106 6.17 -5.64 -1.74
CA SER A 106 5.04 -4.71 -1.55
C SER A 106 3.94 -4.92 -2.59
N LEU A 107 4.31 -5.19 -3.84
CA LEU A 107 3.35 -5.48 -4.91
C LEU A 107 2.63 -6.79 -4.63
N LEU A 108 3.36 -7.84 -4.27
CA LEU A 108 2.78 -9.14 -3.90
C LEU A 108 1.84 -9.01 -2.68
N PHE A 109 2.22 -8.21 -1.69
CA PHE A 109 1.36 -7.88 -0.56
C PHE A 109 0.05 -7.22 -1.01
N CYS A 110 0.11 -6.20 -1.86
CA CYS A 110 -1.09 -5.53 -2.37
C CYS A 110 -1.95 -6.46 -3.22
N VAL A 111 -1.36 -7.30 -4.07
CA VAL A 111 -2.08 -8.32 -4.84
C VAL A 111 -2.82 -9.26 -3.88
N LYS A 112 -2.16 -9.75 -2.83
CA LYS A 112 -2.78 -10.60 -1.82
C LYS A 112 -3.94 -9.90 -1.10
N ALA A 113 -3.78 -8.64 -0.72
CA ALA A 113 -4.81 -7.85 -0.04
C ALA A 113 -6.11 -7.68 -0.87
N VAL A 114 -5.99 -7.61 -2.21
CA VAL A 114 -7.13 -7.47 -3.13
C VAL A 114 -7.61 -8.80 -3.73
N SER A 115 -6.95 -9.91 -3.40
CA SER A 115 -7.31 -11.25 -3.87
C SER A 115 -8.40 -11.88 -3.00
N ASP A 116 -8.99 -12.96 -3.47
CA ASP A 116 -9.92 -13.80 -2.73
C ASP A 116 -9.51 -15.27 -2.84
N VAL A 117 -9.84 -16.07 -1.81
CA VAL A 117 -9.55 -17.51 -1.81
C VAL A 117 -10.58 -18.26 -2.66
N LYS A 118 -10.09 -19.20 -3.47
CA LYS A 118 -10.93 -20.18 -4.15
C LYS A 118 -11.43 -21.20 -3.12
N LYS A 119 -12.74 -21.39 -3.05
CA LYS A 119 -13.36 -22.38 -2.15
C LYS A 119 -12.88 -23.79 -2.49
N LYS A 120 -12.76 -24.65 -1.47
CA LYS A 120 -12.42 -26.08 -1.56
C LYS A 120 -10.99 -26.34 -2.03
N VAL A 121 -10.03 -25.54 -1.59
CA VAL A 121 -8.60 -25.74 -1.83
C VAL A 121 -7.92 -26.07 -0.50
N GLU A 122 -6.86 -26.89 -0.53
CA GLU A 122 -6.01 -27.11 0.64
C GLU A 122 -5.53 -25.78 1.23
N ASN A 123 -5.49 -25.68 2.55
CA ASN A 123 -5.14 -24.46 3.29
C ASN A 123 -6.05 -23.23 3.03
N GLU A 124 -7.31 -23.46 2.63
CA GLU A 124 -8.29 -22.38 2.41
C GLU A 124 -8.41 -21.45 3.61
N GLU A 125 -8.54 -21.98 4.83
CA GLU A 125 -8.75 -21.18 6.04
C GLU A 125 -7.54 -20.29 6.35
N THR A 126 -6.34 -20.86 6.32
CA THR A 126 -5.08 -20.13 6.55
C THR A 126 -4.91 -19.03 5.52
N THR A 127 -5.06 -19.37 4.24
CA THR A 127 -4.94 -18.40 3.13
C THR A 127 -5.98 -17.28 3.26
N ALA A 128 -7.21 -17.62 3.64
CA ALA A 128 -8.28 -16.65 3.82
C ALA A 128 -8.00 -15.70 4.98
N LYS A 129 -7.46 -16.23 6.08
CA LYS A 129 -7.03 -15.43 7.24
C LYS A 129 -5.93 -14.45 6.84
N GLU A 130 -4.91 -14.91 6.12
CA GLU A 130 -3.81 -14.05 5.67
C GLU A 130 -4.28 -12.95 4.72
N ILE A 131 -5.16 -13.27 3.76
CA ILE A 131 -5.77 -12.28 2.86
C ILE A 131 -6.57 -11.25 3.65
N ARG A 132 -7.37 -11.68 4.64
CA ARG A 132 -8.13 -10.75 5.51
C ARG A 132 -7.20 -9.82 6.28
N ILE A 133 -6.09 -10.32 6.81
CA ILE A 133 -5.08 -9.51 7.51
C ILE A 133 -4.46 -8.49 6.55
N ALA A 134 -3.97 -8.94 5.38
CA ALA A 134 -3.38 -8.06 4.38
C ALA A 134 -4.36 -6.96 3.92
N ARG A 135 -5.63 -7.32 3.72
CA ARG A 135 -6.71 -6.39 3.38
C ARG A 135 -6.98 -5.37 4.48
N SER A 136 -6.99 -5.81 5.73
CA SER A 136 -7.16 -4.93 6.90
C SER A 136 -6.02 -3.92 7.00
N VAL A 137 -4.77 -4.38 6.83
CA VAL A 137 -3.59 -3.51 6.82
C VAL A 137 -3.68 -2.50 5.66
N LEU A 138 -3.96 -2.94 4.44
CA LEU A 138 -4.09 -2.04 3.29
C LEU A 138 -5.20 -1.00 3.51
N LYS A 139 -6.34 -1.41 4.06
CA LYS A 139 -7.42 -0.50 4.44
C LYS A 139 -6.94 0.56 5.43
N ASN A 140 -6.22 0.16 6.47
CA ASN A 140 -5.71 1.10 7.48
C ASN A 140 -4.71 2.09 6.87
N ILE A 141 -3.81 1.63 5.99
CA ILE A 141 -2.91 2.53 5.24
C ILE A 141 -3.73 3.55 4.44
N MET A 142 -4.75 3.10 3.70
CA MET A 142 -5.59 4.01 2.92
C MET A 142 -6.37 5.02 3.78
N THR A 143 -6.87 4.60 4.95
CA THR A 143 -7.54 5.51 5.90
C THR A 143 -6.58 6.59 6.38
N MET A 144 -5.40 6.21 6.86
CA MET A 144 -4.42 7.15 7.40
C MET A 144 -3.90 8.11 6.33
N GLU A 145 -3.72 7.62 5.10
CA GLU A 145 -3.30 8.45 3.98
C GLU A 145 -4.38 9.42 3.52
N PHE A 146 -5.65 9.00 3.56
CA PHE A 146 -6.78 9.89 3.30
C PHE A 146 -6.83 11.03 4.34
N GLU A 147 -6.73 10.71 5.63
CA GLU A 147 -6.71 11.73 6.69
C GLU A 147 -5.52 12.69 6.57
N LYS A 148 -4.31 12.18 6.27
CA LYS A 148 -3.14 13.02 5.98
C LYS A 148 -3.41 13.94 4.78
N MET A 149 -4.03 13.42 3.71
CA MET A 149 -4.37 14.23 2.54
C MET A 149 -5.39 15.32 2.86
N GLU A 150 -6.40 15.04 3.68
CA GLU A 150 -7.36 16.06 4.13
C GLU A 150 -6.64 17.16 4.93
N LEU A 151 -5.76 16.80 5.86
CA LEU A 151 -4.98 17.80 6.61
C LEU A 151 -4.05 18.62 5.72
N ILE A 152 -3.41 17.99 4.73
CA ILE A 152 -2.61 18.68 3.73
C ILE A 152 -3.48 19.63 2.90
N SER A 153 -4.71 19.25 2.54
CA SER A 153 -5.60 20.13 1.78
C SER A 153 -6.01 21.40 2.56
N LYS A 154 -6.12 21.29 3.90
CA LYS A 154 -6.48 22.41 4.79
C LYS A 154 -5.34 23.40 4.98
N ASP A 155 -4.10 22.90 5.10
CA ASP A 155 -2.89 23.73 5.13
C ASP A 155 -1.76 23.07 4.31
N PRO A 156 -1.71 23.35 2.99
CA PRO A 156 -0.74 22.71 2.11
C PRO A 156 0.70 23.05 2.45
N LYS A 157 1.01 24.27 2.91
CA LYS A 157 2.39 24.69 3.14
C LYS A 157 2.97 24.00 4.37
N GLN A 158 2.23 23.98 5.47
CA GLN A 158 2.71 23.41 6.73
C GLN A 158 2.61 21.88 6.72
N ASN A 159 1.45 21.34 6.39
CA ASN A 159 1.19 19.90 6.55
C ASN A 159 1.86 19.07 5.46
N HIS A 160 2.03 19.59 4.23
CA HIS A 160 2.81 18.86 3.22
C HIS A 160 4.26 18.68 3.68
N LYS A 161 4.89 19.76 4.18
CA LYS A 161 6.26 19.68 4.72
C LYS A 161 6.32 18.68 5.87
N LYS A 162 5.37 18.74 6.82
CA LYS A 162 5.32 17.85 7.98
C LYS A 162 5.14 16.37 7.62
N PHE A 163 4.21 16.03 6.74
CA PHE A 163 3.85 14.64 6.43
C PHE A 163 4.60 14.01 5.27
N ARG A 164 5.14 14.80 4.32
CA ARG A 164 5.71 14.28 3.07
C ARG A 164 7.20 14.56 2.89
N GLN A 165 7.79 15.46 3.69
CA GLN A 165 9.19 15.90 3.49
C GLN A 165 10.05 15.77 4.76
N SER A 166 9.66 16.44 5.84
CA SER A 166 10.46 16.51 7.06
C SER A 166 10.17 15.37 8.03
N PHE A 167 8.95 14.83 8.01
CA PHE A 167 8.46 13.83 8.97
C PHE A 167 8.58 14.28 10.43
N SER A 168 8.50 15.59 10.70
CA SER A 168 8.78 16.13 12.04
C SER A 168 7.84 15.63 13.14
N TYR A 169 6.66 15.12 12.79
CA TYR A 169 5.75 14.46 13.75
C TYR A 169 6.32 13.14 14.31
N LEU A 170 7.26 12.49 13.61
CA LEU A 170 7.91 11.26 14.05
C LEU A 170 9.04 11.49 15.06
N LEU A 171 9.53 12.72 15.21
CA LEU A 171 10.64 13.05 16.11
C LEU A 171 10.31 12.62 17.56
N PRO A 172 11.26 12.10 18.34
CA PRO A 172 11.04 11.77 19.74
C PRO A 172 10.53 12.97 20.57
N SER A 173 11.02 14.17 20.25
CA SER A 173 10.65 15.44 20.91
C SER A 173 9.25 15.95 20.58
N SER A 174 8.53 15.36 19.62
CA SER A 174 7.16 15.76 19.25
C SER A 174 6.11 15.39 20.31
N ARG A 175 6.49 14.85 21.47
CA ARG A 175 5.53 14.48 22.53
C ARG A 175 5.14 15.63 23.45
N SER A 176 5.81 16.78 23.34
CA SER A 176 5.75 17.83 24.35
C SER A 176 4.82 18.99 24.02
N SER A 177 4.37 19.15 22.77
CA SER A 177 3.49 20.25 22.37
C SER A 177 2.02 19.80 22.19
N PRO A 178 1.02 20.60 22.62
CA PRO A 178 -0.40 20.28 22.42
C PRO A 178 -0.79 20.11 20.94
N LEU A 179 -0.08 20.80 20.04
CA LEU A 179 -0.26 20.67 18.59
C LEU A 179 0.28 19.34 18.05
N ASP A 180 1.31 18.77 18.68
CA ASP A 180 1.88 17.49 18.26
C ASP A 180 1.11 16.28 18.81
N LEU A 181 0.42 16.43 19.95
CA LEU A 181 -0.52 15.40 20.43
C LEU A 181 -1.62 15.10 19.40
N ARG A 182 -2.03 16.09 18.60
CA ARG A 182 -3.00 15.92 17.51
C ARG A 182 -2.51 14.97 16.41
N PHE A 183 -1.20 14.75 16.31
CA PHE A 183 -0.59 13.87 15.32
C PHE A 183 -0.09 12.54 15.90
N SER A 184 -0.39 12.28 17.18
CA SER A 184 0.03 11.06 17.88
C SER A 184 -0.44 9.78 17.17
N SER A 185 -1.67 9.75 16.65
CA SER A 185 -2.19 8.62 15.88
C SER A 185 -1.38 8.36 14.60
N PHE A 186 -1.00 9.41 13.86
CA PHE A 186 -0.14 9.27 12.68
C PHE A 186 1.24 8.77 13.04
N LYS A 187 1.80 9.27 14.15
CA LYS A 187 3.11 8.84 14.64
C LYS A 187 3.12 7.35 14.96
N HIS A 188 2.21 6.88 15.81
CA HIS A 188 2.13 5.47 16.20
C HIS A 188 1.87 4.58 14.98
N PHE A 189 0.98 5.01 14.08
CA PHE A 189 0.70 4.26 12.87
C PHE A 189 1.94 4.11 11.98
N ASP A 190 2.67 5.20 11.73
CA ASP A 190 3.85 5.16 10.87
C ASP A 190 5.03 4.42 11.52
N GLU A 191 5.19 4.47 12.85
CA GLU A 191 6.16 3.66 13.59
C GLU A 191 5.85 2.16 13.43
N CYS A 192 4.58 1.76 13.62
CA CYS A 192 4.13 0.40 13.37
C CYS A 192 4.31 -0.02 11.91
N LEU A 193 4.07 0.88 10.94
CA LEU A 193 4.24 0.60 9.52
C LEU A 193 5.72 0.40 9.16
N ILE A 194 6.63 1.16 9.76
CA ILE A 194 8.08 0.99 9.59
C ILE A 194 8.51 -0.40 10.09
N LEU A 195 8.04 -0.80 11.28
CA LEU A 195 8.33 -2.12 11.85
C LEU A 195 7.72 -3.26 11.01
N LEU A 196 6.50 -3.08 10.53
CA LEU A 196 5.85 -4.04 9.63
C LEU A 196 6.63 -4.21 8.34
N ASN A 197 7.06 -3.09 7.75
CA ASN A 197 7.88 -3.07 6.55
C ASN A 197 9.20 -3.81 6.76
N GLU A 198 9.85 -3.62 7.91
CA GLU A 198 11.03 -4.40 8.23
C GLU A 198 10.73 -5.90 8.35
N THR A 199 9.66 -6.25 9.05
CA THR A 199 9.29 -7.65 9.29
C THR A 199 8.97 -8.39 7.99
N LEU A 200 8.27 -7.74 7.06
CA LEU A 200 7.86 -8.34 5.79
C LEU A 200 8.90 -8.16 4.67
N GLY A 201 9.90 -7.30 4.89
CA GLY A 201 10.79 -6.83 3.83
C GLY A 201 10.02 -6.07 2.75
N THR A 202 9.03 -5.28 3.14
CA THR A 202 8.23 -4.44 2.25
C THR A 202 8.58 -2.98 2.43
N ARG A 203 8.09 -2.14 1.50
CA ARG A 203 8.10 -0.70 1.60
C ARG A 203 6.70 -0.18 1.29
N LEU A 204 5.73 -0.70 2.05
CA LEU A 204 4.31 -0.37 1.94
C LEU A 204 4.12 1.13 1.99
#